data_AF-A0A1I4K098-F1
#
_entry.id   AF-A0A1I4K098-F1
#
_cell.length_a   1.000
_cell.length_b   1.000
_cell.length_c   1.000
_cell.angle_alpha   90.00
_cell.angle_beta   90.00
_cell.angle_gamma   90.00
#
_symmetry.space_group_name_H-M   'P 1'
#
loop_
_entity.id
_entity.type
_entity.pdbx_description
1 polymer ?
#
loop_
_entity_poly.entity_id
_entity_poly.type
_entity_poly.pdbx_seq_one_letter_code
_entity_poly.pdbx_strand_id
1 'polypeptide(L)'
;MESFPRYTDVELVTLTAGGNDLRYLGTLMSVAYGSWLEARPATRVLGRRLRTAVIASPPTQRDVHAAARGLASIVEAVHERVPSTRVLLVNYLTVVGPETTPSRAAPFTDSELALFRRIADQLKEAFVMAEHLSAAELVDVASMSETHGLGSADPWVQGFAPRSTRQAALFHPTLAGMRAVAAAVVDHIESVNRR
;
A
#
# COMPACT_ATOMS: atom_id res chain seq x y z
N MET A 1 17.26 -27.80 -11.95
CA MET A 1 16.73 -27.11 -10.75
C MET A 1 17.84 -26.19 -10.30
N GLU A 2 17.80 -24.93 -10.74
CA GLU A 2 18.84 -23.95 -10.39
C GLU A 2 18.90 -23.83 -8.87
N SER A 3 20.09 -24.01 -8.31
CA SER A 3 20.31 -23.85 -6.87
C SER A 3 20.04 -22.40 -6.52
N PHE A 4 19.17 -22.14 -5.55
CA PHE A 4 19.02 -20.81 -4.96
C PHE A 4 20.42 -20.27 -4.60
N PRO A 5 20.71 -18.99 -4.91
CA PRO A 5 22.00 -18.39 -4.59
C PRO A 5 22.29 -18.58 -3.10
N ARG A 6 23.57 -18.80 -2.76
CA ARG A 6 23.98 -18.80 -1.36
C ARG A 6 23.66 -17.41 -0.81
N TYR A 7 23.12 -17.33 0.40
CA TYR A 7 22.69 -16.07 1.01
C TYR A 7 23.77 -14.97 0.98
N THR A 8 25.06 -15.33 0.87
CA THR A 8 26.20 -14.43 0.75
C THR A 8 26.23 -13.57 -0.52
N ASP A 9 25.48 -13.91 -1.55
CA ASP A 9 25.54 -13.24 -2.87
C ASP A 9 24.34 -12.28 -3.08
N VAL A 10 23.53 -12.04 -2.05
CA VAL A 10 22.41 -11.10 -2.12
C VAL A 10 22.90 -9.69 -1.81
N GLU A 11 22.92 -8.84 -2.84
CA GLU A 11 23.38 -7.45 -2.70
C GLU A 11 22.24 -6.47 -2.38
N LEU A 12 21.00 -6.83 -2.75
CA LEU A 12 19.83 -5.98 -2.63
C LEU A 12 18.56 -6.77 -2.33
N VAL A 13 17.78 -6.29 -1.36
CA VAL A 13 16.44 -6.76 -1.05
C VAL A 13 15.48 -5.58 -1.14
N THR A 14 14.39 -5.70 -1.91
CA THR A 14 13.29 -4.73 -1.89
C THR A 14 12.11 -5.31 -1.11
N LEU A 15 11.52 -4.53 -0.21
CA LEU A 15 10.44 -4.97 0.67
C LEU A 15 9.26 -3.99 0.64
N THR A 16 8.08 -4.52 0.33
CA THR A 16 6.79 -3.86 0.56
C THR A 16 5.94 -4.75 1.47
N ALA A 17 5.71 -4.31 2.71
CA ALA A 17 4.89 -5.01 3.70
C ALA A 17 4.13 -3.99 4.58
N GLY A 18 3.47 -4.40 5.66
CA GLY A 18 2.80 -3.48 6.59
C GLY A 18 1.39 -3.02 6.20
N GLY A 19 0.98 -3.16 4.94
CA GLY A 19 -0.36 -2.73 4.48
C GLY A 19 -1.49 -3.54 5.11
N ASN A 20 -1.24 -4.81 5.44
CA ASN A 20 -2.20 -5.69 6.11
C ASN A 20 -2.31 -5.36 7.60
N ASP A 21 -1.21 -4.96 8.23
CA ASP A 21 -1.11 -4.57 9.64
C ASP A 21 -2.01 -3.36 9.93
N LEU A 22 -2.06 -2.39 9.01
CA LEU A 22 -2.99 -1.25 9.06
C LEU A 22 -4.30 -1.49 8.30
N ARG A 23 -4.53 -2.71 7.83
CA ARG A 23 -5.78 -3.16 7.18
C ARG A 23 -6.18 -2.27 5.99
N TYR A 24 -5.23 -1.62 5.32
CA TYR A 24 -5.54 -0.51 4.40
C TYR A 24 -6.37 -0.96 3.19
N LEU A 25 -5.80 -1.85 2.35
CA LEU A 25 -6.51 -2.39 1.18
C LEU A 25 -7.73 -3.22 1.57
N GLY A 26 -7.65 -3.99 2.66
CA GLY A 26 -8.78 -4.77 3.17
C GLY A 26 -9.98 -3.88 3.54
N THR A 27 -9.71 -2.71 4.13
CA THR A 27 -10.73 -1.71 4.48
C THR A 27 -11.33 -1.08 3.22
N LEU A 28 -10.51 -0.65 2.26
CA LEU A 28 -10.96 -0.13 0.96
C LEU A 28 -11.87 -1.13 0.22
N MET A 29 -11.43 -2.39 0.11
CA MET A 29 -12.22 -3.45 -0.54
C MET A 29 -13.54 -3.70 0.17
N SER A 30 -13.52 -3.81 1.49
CA SER A 30 -14.73 -4.08 2.28
C SER A 30 -15.76 -2.97 2.17
N VAL A 31 -15.33 -1.70 2.22
CA VAL A 31 -16.22 -0.56 2.03
C VAL A 31 -16.75 -0.53 0.61
N ALA A 32 -15.92 -0.76 -0.41
CA ALA A 32 -16.36 -0.74 -1.80
C ALA A 32 -17.40 -1.84 -2.11
N TYR A 33 -17.17 -3.06 -1.62
CA TYR A 33 -18.15 -4.14 -1.70
C TYR A 33 -19.40 -3.83 -0.88
N GLY A 34 -19.25 -3.22 0.30
CA GLY A 34 -20.36 -2.75 1.12
C GLY A 34 -21.24 -1.76 0.37
N SER A 35 -20.65 -0.74 -0.27
CA SER A 35 -21.36 0.24 -1.12
C SER A 35 -22.06 -0.43 -2.29
N TRP A 36 -21.39 -1.40 -2.93
CA TRP A 36 -21.95 -2.16 -4.04
C TRP A 36 -23.15 -3.02 -3.63
N LEU A 37 -23.09 -3.66 -2.46
CA LEU A 37 -24.21 -4.41 -1.89
C LEU A 37 -25.34 -3.50 -1.42
N GLU A 38 -25.00 -2.34 -0.84
CA GLU A 38 -25.98 -1.38 -0.32
C GLU A 38 -26.87 -0.79 -1.43
N ALA A 39 -26.30 -0.64 -2.63
CA ALA A 39 -27.01 -0.16 -3.81
C ALA A 39 -28.14 -1.09 -4.30
N ARG A 40 -28.29 -2.31 -3.75
CA ARG A 40 -29.34 -3.26 -4.13
C ARG A 40 -30.35 -3.46 -2.99
N PRO A 41 -31.67 -3.49 -3.28
CA PRO A 41 -32.70 -3.71 -2.26
C PRO A 41 -32.47 -5.00 -1.44
N ALA A 42 -32.17 -6.11 -2.11
CA ALA A 42 -32.01 -7.43 -1.47
C ALA A 42 -30.80 -7.51 -0.52
N THR A 43 -29.75 -6.70 -0.72
CA THR A 43 -28.51 -6.74 0.08
C THR A 43 -28.24 -5.44 0.85
N ARG A 44 -29.22 -4.52 0.89
CA ARG A 44 -29.05 -3.17 1.45
C ARG A 44 -28.53 -3.18 2.89
N VAL A 45 -29.21 -3.91 3.77
CA VAL A 45 -28.86 -4.00 5.20
C VAL A 45 -27.49 -4.63 5.40
N LEU A 46 -27.17 -5.66 4.61
CA LEU A 46 -25.87 -6.33 4.67
C LEU A 46 -24.73 -5.41 4.24
N GLY A 47 -24.90 -4.69 3.13
CA GLY A 47 -23.91 -3.74 2.62
C GLY A 47 -23.61 -2.64 3.63
N ARG A 48 -24.66 -2.03 4.21
CA ARG A 48 -24.51 -1.02 5.26
C ARG A 48 -23.79 -1.56 6.50
N ARG A 49 -24.15 -2.76 6.97
CA ARG A 49 -23.49 -3.40 8.12
C ARG A 49 -22.00 -3.63 7.86
N LEU A 50 -21.65 -4.12 6.67
CA LEU A 50 -20.25 -4.34 6.29
C LEU A 50 -19.44 -3.03 6.32
N ARG A 51 -19.96 -1.95 5.72
CA ARG A 51 -19.31 -0.63 5.74
C ARG A 51 -19.09 -0.13 7.17
N THR A 52 -20.16 -0.14 7.98
CA THR A 52 -20.10 0.37 9.35
C THR A 52 -19.13 -0.44 10.22
N ALA A 53 -19.14 -1.77 10.11
CA ALA A 53 -18.27 -2.62 10.93
C ALA A 53 -16.78 -2.35 10.68
N VAL A 54 -16.41 -2.11 9.42
CA VAL A 54 -15.01 -1.92 9.05
C VAL A 54 -14.51 -0.50 9.36
N ILE A 55 -15.36 0.51 9.19
CA ILE A 55 -15.03 1.91 9.50
C ILE A 55 -15.01 2.19 11.01
N ALA A 56 -15.68 1.37 11.83
CA ALA A 56 -15.80 1.57 13.27
C ALA A 56 -14.47 1.44 14.03
N SER A 57 -13.42 0.88 13.43
CA SER A 57 -12.13 0.67 14.10
C SER A 57 -10.98 0.96 13.14
N PRO A 58 -10.73 2.25 12.84
CA PRO A 58 -9.58 2.64 12.05
C PRO A 58 -8.28 2.36 12.81
N PRO A 59 -7.14 2.20 12.11
CA PRO A 59 -5.85 2.02 12.73
C PRO A 59 -5.51 3.15 13.70
N THR A 60 -4.98 2.77 14.85
CA THR A 60 -4.51 3.66 15.90
C THR A 60 -3.01 3.93 15.75
N GLN A 61 -2.49 4.92 16.48
CA GLN A 61 -1.06 5.15 16.54
C GLN A 61 -0.27 3.94 17.07
N ARG A 62 -0.89 3.11 17.94
CA ARG A 62 -0.26 1.86 18.41
C ARG A 62 -0.07 0.86 17.28
N ASP A 63 -1.02 0.80 16.35
CA ASP A 63 -0.95 -0.06 15.17
C ASP A 63 0.14 0.43 14.20
N VAL A 64 0.27 1.75 14.02
CA VAL A 64 1.37 2.38 13.24
C VAL A 64 2.73 1.98 13.80
N HIS A 65 2.93 2.14 15.12
CA HIS A 65 4.17 1.75 15.76
C HIS A 65 4.42 0.23 15.71
N ALA A 66 3.37 -0.59 15.77
CA ALA A 66 3.50 -2.04 15.61
C ALA A 66 3.94 -2.41 14.19
N ALA A 67 3.34 -1.80 13.16
CA ALA A 67 3.72 -2.00 11.76
C ALA A 67 5.17 -1.55 11.50
N ALA A 68 5.57 -0.39 12.03
CA ALA A 68 6.95 0.10 11.92
C ALA A 68 7.96 -0.86 12.54
N ARG A 69 7.69 -1.38 13.75
CA ARG A 69 8.54 -2.40 14.39
C ARG A 69 8.57 -3.70 13.60
N GLY A 70 7.43 -4.15 13.07
CA GLY A 70 7.37 -5.34 12.23
C GLY A 70 8.25 -5.23 10.99
N LEU A 71 8.19 -4.08 10.30
CA LEU A 71 9.07 -3.77 9.16
C LEU A 71 10.55 -3.78 9.58
N ALA A 72 10.90 -3.09 10.67
CA ALA A 72 12.27 -3.07 11.18
C ALA A 72 12.80 -4.47 11.52
N SER A 73 11.98 -5.31 12.17
CA SER A 73 12.36 -6.69 12.48
C SER A 73 12.57 -7.55 11.23
N ILE A 74 11.84 -7.30 10.13
CA ILE A 74 12.13 -7.98 8.85
C ILE A 74 13.49 -7.54 8.31
N VAL A 75 13.80 -6.25 8.36
CA VAL A 75 15.11 -5.70 7.93
C VAL A 75 16.25 -6.31 8.76
N GLU A 76 16.11 -6.35 10.09
CA GLU A 76 17.08 -6.97 10.98
C GLU A 76 17.30 -8.45 10.64
N ALA A 77 16.22 -9.22 10.45
CA ALA A 77 16.29 -10.62 10.08
C ALA A 77 16.97 -10.83 8.71
N VAL A 78 16.81 -9.89 7.77
CA VAL A 78 17.53 -9.90 6.49
C VAL A 78 19.03 -9.69 6.72
N HIS A 79 19.43 -8.67 7.50
CA HIS A 79 20.84 -8.40 7.80
C HIS A 79 21.51 -9.50 8.63
N GLU A 80 20.79 -10.21 9.51
CA GLU A 80 21.33 -11.38 10.20
C GLU A 80 21.78 -12.50 9.23
N ARG A 81 21.07 -12.64 8.10
CA ARG A 81 21.36 -13.65 7.08
C ARG A 81 22.36 -13.14 6.04
N VAL A 82 22.30 -11.86 5.73
CA VAL A 82 23.13 -11.20 4.71
C VAL A 82 23.61 -9.84 5.22
N PRO A 83 24.67 -9.78 6.06
CA PRO A 83 25.06 -8.54 6.75
C PRO A 83 25.41 -7.36 5.85
N SER A 84 25.81 -7.63 4.60
CA SER A 84 26.20 -6.60 3.62
C SER A 84 25.11 -6.24 2.61
N THR A 85 23.93 -6.87 2.65
CA THR A 85 22.86 -6.53 1.70
C THR A 85 22.30 -5.15 1.98
N ARG A 86 21.93 -4.43 0.94
CA ARG A 86 21.07 -3.26 1.07
C ARG A 86 19.61 -3.71 1.18
N VAL A 87 18.81 -3.01 1.98
CA VAL A 87 17.37 -3.24 2.09
C VAL A 87 16.62 -1.97 1.75
N LEU A 88 15.82 -2.01 0.69
CA LEU A 88 14.96 -0.91 0.27
C LEU A 88 13.53 -1.19 0.73
N LEU A 89 13.03 -0.38 1.66
CA LEU A 89 11.61 -0.32 1.97
C LEU A 89 10.91 0.46 0.86
N VAL A 90 10.09 -0.21 0.07
CA VAL A 90 9.31 0.41 -1.01
C VAL A 90 7.88 0.56 -0.52
N ASN A 91 7.46 1.80 -0.25
CA ASN A 91 6.10 2.05 0.25
C ASN A 91 5.06 1.96 -0.89
N TYR A 92 3.79 2.22 -0.58
CA TYR A 92 2.67 1.94 -1.48
C TYR A 92 2.38 3.11 -2.44
N LEU A 93 1.91 2.78 -3.64
CA LEU A 93 1.25 3.75 -4.52
C LEU A 93 0.03 4.37 -3.84
N THR A 94 -0.20 5.66 -4.11
CA THR A 94 -1.38 6.38 -3.65
C THR A 94 -2.62 5.83 -4.32
N VAL A 95 -3.49 5.19 -3.53
CA VAL A 95 -4.80 4.72 -4.01
C VAL A 95 -5.82 5.86 -4.00
N VAL A 96 -5.97 6.52 -2.86
CA VAL A 96 -6.89 7.66 -2.69
C VAL A 96 -6.04 8.93 -2.60
N GLY A 97 -5.95 9.66 -3.72
CA GLY A 97 -5.19 10.90 -3.81
C GLY A 97 -6.00 12.13 -3.37
N PRO A 98 -5.38 13.33 -3.34
CA PRO A 98 -6.06 14.59 -3.00
C PRO A 98 -7.29 14.86 -3.89
N GLU A 99 -7.14 14.60 -5.19
CA GLU A 99 -8.19 14.84 -6.21
C GLU A 99 -9.17 13.66 -6.39
N THR A 100 -9.00 12.57 -5.64
CA THR A 100 -9.94 11.45 -5.72
C THR A 100 -11.31 11.86 -5.19
N THR A 101 -12.34 11.67 -6.01
CA THR A 101 -13.74 11.96 -5.70
C THR A 101 -14.62 10.71 -5.81
N PRO A 102 -15.82 10.72 -5.20
CA PRO A 102 -16.76 9.61 -5.30
C PRO A 102 -17.09 9.26 -6.76
N SER A 103 -16.94 7.98 -7.11
CA SER A 103 -17.19 7.50 -8.48
C SER A 103 -17.51 6.01 -8.50
N ARG A 104 -17.76 5.43 -9.68
CA ARG A 104 -17.92 3.97 -9.81
C ARG A 104 -16.64 3.21 -9.46
N ALA A 105 -15.47 3.80 -9.75
CA ALA A 105 -14.15 3.24 -9.45
C ALA A 105 -13.72 3.48 -7.99
N ALA A 106 -14.25 4.53 -7.36
CA ALA A 106 -14.08 4.85 -5.94
C ALA A 106 -15.46 5.02 -5.28
N PRO A 107 -16.20 3.93 -5.01
CA PRO A 107 -17.57 3.98 -4.49
C PRO A 107 -17.60 4.28 -2.98
N PHE A 108 -17.02 5.42 -2.62
CA PHE A 108 -16.77 5.89 -1.26
C PHE A 108 -17.43 7.25 -1.06
N THR A 109 -17.89 7.55 0.14
CA THR A 109 -18.31 8.92 0.52
C THR A 109 -17.09 9.80 0.75
N ASP A 110 -17.27 11.13 0.77
CA ASP A 110 -16.16 12.06 1.07
C ASP A 110 -15.54 11.80 2.45
N SER A 111 -16.35 11.42 3.43
CA SER A 111 -15.88 11.04 4.76
C SER A 111 -15.05 9.75 4.76
N GLU A 112 -15.41 8.78 3.92
CA GLU A 112 -14.65 7.54 3.72
C GLU A 112 -13.34 7.82 2.99
N LEU A 113 -13.36 8.67 1.94
CA LEU A 113 -12.15 9.12 1.25
C LEU A 113 -11.18 9.81 2.21
N ALA A 114 -11.68 10.71 3.08
CA ALA A 114 -10.87 11.35 4.11
C ALA A 114 -10.29 10.34 5.11
N LEU A 115 -11.04 9.29 5.46
CA LEU A 115 -10.52 8.21 6.30
C LEU A 115 -9.40 7.43 5.60
N PHE A 116 -9.57 7.07 4.32
CA PHE A 116 -8.55 6.31 3.59
C PHE A 116 -7.26 7.11 3.40
N ARG A 117 -7.34 8.42 3.17
CA ARG A 117 -6.17 9.30 3.14
C ARG A 117 -5.41 9.25 4.47
N ARG A 118 -6.12 9.37 5.60
CA ARG A 118 -5.49 9.25 6.94
C ARG A 118 -4.82 7.88 7.16
N ILE A 119 -5.43 6.79 6.71
CA ILE A 119 -4.81 5.45 6.81
C ILE A 119 -3.57 5.35 5.91
N ALA A 120 -3.61 5.95 4.72
CA ALA A 120 -2.46 6.00 3.83
C ALA A 120 -1.30 6.81 4.45
N ASP A 121 -1.60 7.95 5.09
CA ASP A 121 -0.62 8.76 5.82
C ASP A 121 0.00 7.98 6.99
N GLN A 122 -0.82 7.27 7.76
CA GLN A 122 -0.36 6.37 8.83
C GLN A 122 0.55 5.25 8.31
N LEU A 123 0.26 4.71 7.12
CA LEU A 123 1.10 3.70 6.48
C LEU A 123 2.43 4.28 6.01
N LYS A 124 2.41 5.49 5.42
CA LYS A 124 3.63 6.22 5.07
C LYS A 124 4.48 6.51 6.31
N GLU A 125 3.85 6.95 7.40
CA GLU A 125 4.52 7.19 8.69
C GLU A 125 5.19 5.91 9.23
N ALA A 126 4.51 4.75 9.15
CA ALA A 126 5.09 3.49 9.58
C ALA A 126 6.37 3.12 8.82
N PHE A 127 6.43 3.41 7.52
CA PHE A 127 7.62 3.18 6.69
C PHE A 127 8.77 4.13 7.04
N VAL A 128 8.48 5.41 7.25
CA VAL A 128 9.48 6.40 7.68
C VAL A 128 10.04 6.02 9.06
N MET A 129 9.18 5.61 9.99
CA MET A 129 9.64 5.10 11.29
C MET A 129 10.50 3.85 11.14
N ALA A 130 10.12 2.91 10.28
CA ALA A 130 10.89 1.69 10.04
C ALA A 130 12.29 1.98 9.45
N GLU A 131 12.39 2.95 8.53
CA GLU A 131 13.66 3.44 8.02
C GLU A 131 14.55 3.95 9.16
N HIS A 132 14.02 4.78 10.07
CA HIS A 132 14.79 5.30 11.20
C HIS A 132 15.12 4.27 12.28
N LEU A 133 14.29 3.23 12.44
CA LEU A 133 14.49 2.16 13.43
C LEU A 133 15.45 1.07 12.93
N SER A 134 15.81 1.06 11.65
CA SER A 134 16.62 0.02 11.04
C SER A 134 17.72 0.61 10.15
N ALA A 135 18.49 -0.23 9.47
CA ALA A 135 19.48 0.19 8.47
C ALA A 135 18.95 0.05 7.03
N ALA A 136 17.63 0.20 6.84
CA ALA A 136 17.02 0.21 5.52
C ALA A 136 17.01 1.62 4.91
N GLU A 137 16.78 1.69 3.60
CA GLU A 137 16.56 2.92 2.84
C GLU A 137 15.09 2.98 2.38
N LEU A 138 14.46 4.16 2.38
CA LEU A 138 13.08 4.33 1.91
C LEU A 138 13.00 4.78 0.45
N VAL A 139 12.24 4.05 -0.35
CA VAL A 139 11.76 4.48 -1.67
C VAL A 139 10.31 4.97 -1.53
N ASP A 140 10.13 6.29 -1.51
CA ASP A 140 8.84 6.96 -1.26
C ASP A 140 7.96 7.05 -2.52
N VAL A 141 7.40 5.91 -2.90
CA VAL A 141 6.41 5.73 -3.97
C VAL A 141 5.09 6.45 -3.69
N ALA A 142 4.71 6.61 -2.42
CA ALA A 142 3.47 7.30 -2.04
C ALA A 142 3.48 8.75 -2.53
N SER A 143 4.53 9.51 -2.19
CA SER A 143 4.67 10.91 -2.59
C SER A 143 4.73 11.10 -4.11
N MET A 144 5.47 10.26 -4.84
CA MET A 144 5.57 10.42 -6.29
C MET A 144 4.26 10.13 -7.04
N SER A 145 3.32 9.41 -6.41
CA SER A 145 2.09 8.93 -7.03
C SER A 145 0.84 9.68 -6.58
N GLU A 146 0.96 10.75 -5.80
CA GLU A 146 -0.17 11.50 -5.23
C GLU A 146 -1.22 11.92 -6.27
N THR A 147 -0.76 12.30 -7.48
CA THR A 147 -1.60 12.74 -8.60
C THR A 147 -2.12 11.60 -9.47
N HIS A 148 -1.72 10.36 -9.20
CA HIS A 148 -2.02 9.16 -9.98
C HIS A 148 -3.01 8.21 -9.28
N GLY A 149 -3.69 8.70 -8.23
CA GLY A 149 -4.72 7.96 -7.51
C GLY A 149 -5.99 7.70 -8.32
N LEU A 150 -6.99 7.08 -7.67
CA LEU A 150 -8.28 6.77 -8.27
C LEU A 150 -8.96 8.01 -8.85
N GLY A 151 -9.42 7.91 -10.10
CA GLY A 151 -10.13 8.97 -10.80
C GLY A 151 -9.23 10.03 -11.44
N SER A 152 -7.91 9.94 -11.31
CA SER A 152 -6.96 10.80 -12.02
C SER A 152 -6.98 10.58 -13.53
N ALA A 153 -6.37 11.51 -14.28
CA ALA A 153 -6.23 11.40 -15.74
C ALA A 153 -5.31 10.25 -16.18
N ASP A 154 -4.33 9.88 -15.33
CA ASP A 154 -3.40 8.76 -15.55
C ASP A 154 -3.30 7.90 -14.28
N PRO A 155 -4.29 7.02 -14.01
CA PRO A 155 -4.32 6.27 -12.76
C PRO A 155 -3.30 5.13 -12.73
N TRP A 156 -2.48 5.10 -11.69
CA TRP A 156 -1.48 4.05 -11.43
C TRP A 156 -2.02 2.90 -10.60
N VAL A 157 -3.29 2.97 -10.19
CA VAL A 157 -3.99 1.93 -9.44
C VAL A 157 -5.30 1.56 -10.13
N GLN A 158 -5.73 0.33 -9.92
CA GLN A 158 -6.98 -0.19 -10.47
C GLN A 158 -8.17 0.25 -9.62
N GLY A 159 -9.24 0.67 -10.29
CA GLY A 159 -10.50 1.00 -9.63
C GLY A 159 -11.30 -0.20 -9.17
N PHE A 160 -12.38 0.08 -8.44
CA PHE A 160 -13.35 -0.93 -8.06
C PHE A 160 -14.11 -1.50 -9.27
N ALA A 161 -14.03 -2.82 -9.46
CA ALA A 161 -14.66 -3.56 -10.54
C ALA A 161 -15.24 -4.90 -10.02
N PRO A 162 -16.40 -4.90 -9.36
CA PRO A 162 -16.92 -6.04 -8.57
C PRO A 162 -17.30 -7.27 -9.40
N ARG A 163 -17.37 -7.13 -10.73
CA ARG A 163 -17.68 -8.21 -11.67
C ARG A 163 -16.47 -8.63 -12.51
N SER A 164 -15.30 -8.05 -12.24
CA SER A 164 -14.08 -8.44 -12.92
C SER A 164 -13.70 -9.87 -12.52
N THR A 165 -13.24 -10.66 -13.47
CA THR A 165 -12.61 -11.96 -13.19
C THR A 165 -11.26 -11.81 -12.50
N ARG A 166 -10.70 -10.58 -12.48
CA ARG A 166 -9.48 -10.20 -11.77
C ARG A 166 -9.79 -9.52 -10.43
N GLN A 167 -10.59 -10.15 -9.57
CA GLN A 167 -10.96 -9.57 -8.26
C GLN A 167 -9.75 -9.30 -7.36
N ALA A 168 -8.68 -10.10 -7.50
CA ALA A 168 -7.42 -9.89 -6.79
C ALA A 168 -6.68 -8.60 -7.19
N ALA A 169 -7.13 -7.91 -8.24
CA ALA A 169 -6.48 -6.74 -8.79
C ALA A 169 -7.14 -5.41 -8.33
N LEU A 170 -8.23 -5.46 -7.56
CA LEU A 170 -8.92 -4.27 -7.06
C LEU A 170 -7.99 -3.42 -6.20
N PHE A 171 -7.86 -2.13 -6.51
CA PHE A 171 -6.98 -1.18 -5.83
C PHE A 171 -5.49 -1.51 -5.87
N HIS A 172 -5.09 -2.53 -6.64
CA HIS A 172 -3.68 -2.85 -6.86
C HIS A 172 -3.10 -1.98 -7.98
N PRO A 173 -1.77 -1.85 -8.05
CA PRO A 173 -1.10 -1.14 -9.14
C PRO A 173 -1.56 -1.60 -10.53
N THR A 174 -1.60 -0.65 -11.47
CA THR A 174 -1.67 -0.94 -12.91
C THR A 174 -0.27 -1.29 -13.43
N LEU A 175 -0.18 -1.68 -14.71
CA LEU A 175 1.12 -1.85 -15.37
C LEU A 175 1.93 -0.53 -15.36
N ALA A 176 1.28 0.61 -15.60
CA ALA A 176 1.92 1.92 -15.53
C ALA A 176 2.44 2.20 -14.12
N GLY A 177 1.62 1.93 -13.10
CA GLY A 177 2.03 2.07 -11.69
C GLY A 177 3.23 1.19 -11.34
N MET A 178 3.22 -0.10 -11.71
CA MET A 178 4.37 -0.97 -11.45
C MET A 178 5.64 -0.56 -12.19
N ARG A 179 5.51 0.00 -13.41
CA ARG A 179 6.66 0.57 -14.13
C ARG A 179 7.23 1.78 -13.41
N ALA A 180 6.38 2.66 -12.89
CA ALA A 180 6.82 3.82 -12.12
C ALA A 180 7.52 3.40 -10.81
N VAL A 181 6.97 2.41 -10.10
CA VAL A 181 7.63 1.83 -8.90
C VAL A 181 9.00 1.25 -9.25
N ALA A 182 9.09 0.46 -10.32
CA ALA A 182 10.35 -0.12 -10.76
C ALA A 182 11.38 0.96 -11.13
N ALA A 183 10.96 2.01 -11.84
CA ALA A 183 11.81 3.14 -12.18
C ALA A 183 12.31 3.86 -10.91
N ALA A 184 11.44 4.11 -9.94
CA ALA A 184 11.83 4.75 -8.68
C ALA A 184 12.85 3.94 -7.88
N VAL A 185 12.71 2.61 -7.87
CA VAL A 185 13.70 1.72 -7.24
C VAL A 185 15.05 1.81 -7.95
N VAL A 186 15.07 1.78 -9.28
CA VAL A 186 16.30 1.93 -10.08
C VAL A 186 16.95 3.29 -9.84
N ASP A 187 16.18 4.38 -9.92
CA ASP A 187 16.67 5.74 -9.69
C ASP A 187 17.28 5.91 -8.30
N HIS A 188 16.65 5.31 -7.28
CA HIS A 188 17.16 5.32 -5.91
C HIS A 188 18.52 4.61 -5.81
N ILE A 189 18.65 3.41 -6.38
CA ILE A 189 19.90 2.64 -6.41
C ILE A 189 21.01 3.44 -7.08
N GLU A 190 20.74 4.06 -8.24
CA GLU A 190 21.74 4.83 -8.96
C GLU A 190 22.14 6.13 -8.24
N SER A 191 21.20 6.79 -7.55
CA SER A 191 21.47 8.04 -6.85
C SER A 191 22.49 7.88 -5.72
N VAL A 192 22.46 6.72 -5.05
CA VAL A 192 23.37 6.36 -3.96
C VAL A 192 24.74 5.97 -4.51
N ASN A 193 24.80 5.22 -5.62
CA ASN A 193 26.06 4.81 -6.24
C ASN A 193 26.88 5.97 -6.82
N ARG A 194 26.26 7.14 -7.04
CA ARG A 194 26.92 8.36 -7.51
C ARG A 194 27.51 9.24 -6.38
N ARG A 195 27.26 8.90 -5.12
CA ARG A 195 27.82 9.61 -3.95
C ARG A 195 29.06 8.89 -3.43
#